data_AF-A0A972AGD0-F1
#
_entry.id   AF-A0A972AGD0-F1
#
_cell.length_a   1.000
_cell.length_b   1.000
_cell.length_c   1.000
_cell.angle_alpha   90.00
_cell.angle_beta   90.00
_cell.angle_gamma   90.00
#
_symmetry.space_group_name_H-M   'P 1'
#
loop_
_entity.id
_entity.type
_entity.pdbx_description
1 polymer ?
#
loop_
_entity_poly.entity_id
_entity_poly.type
_entity_poly.pdbx_seq_one_letter_code
_entity_poly.pdbx_strand_id
1 'polypeptide(L)'
;MRKFFGQGAEITGSRTGFRVYRAFSGLMILLIFIFSMMSRETSGNQSSWASDLLAFFTGLEWEDWVIRKLAHFVEYALLGCFAGMALSQLVWQWTDALQLWLASFVIGFLDETIQLFSGRGPAIVDVWLDASGMLFGLGVTLLLVFLYESFKQALKSIQ
;
A
#
# COMPACT_ATOMS: atom_id res chain seq x y z
N MET A 1 30.57 -10.54 11.69
CA MET A 1 29.55 -9.47 11.53
C MET A 1 29.79 -8.65 10.25
N ARG A 2 29.92 -9.30 9.08
CA ARG A 2 30.16 -8.64 7.77
C ARG A 2 29.11 -8.98 6.71
N LYS A 3 27.97 -9.57 7.12
CA LYS A 3 26.82 -9.90 6.25
C LYS A 3 25.61 -8.97 6.42
N PHE A 4 25.75 -7.87 7.15
CA PHE A 4 24.65 -6.89 7.34
C PHE A 4 24.57 -5.82 6.25
N PHE A 5 25.59 -5.71 5.39
CA PHE A 5 25.53 -4.92 4.16
C PHE A 5 25.67 -5.90 2.99
N GLY A 6 24.60 -6.67 2.79
CA GLY A 6 24.48 -7.67 1.75
C GLY A 6 24.52 -7.06 0.36
N GLN A 7 25.08 -7.83 -0.56
CA GLN A 7 25.17 -7.62 -2.01
C GLN A 7 23.88 -6.96 -2.53
N GLY A 8 24.01 -5.94 -3.39
CA GLY A 8 22.86 -5.21 -3.92
C GLY A 8 21.77 -6.17 -4.40
N ALA A 9 20.53 -5.91 -4.00
CA ALA A 9 19.41 -6.83 -4.17
C ALA A 9 19.42 -7.45 -5.58
N GLU A 10 19.59 -8.77 -5.63
CA GLU A 10 19.72 -9.49 -6.88
C GLU A 10 18.34 -9.54 -7.57
N ILE A 11 18.26 -8.96 -8.77
CA ILE A 11 17.02 -8.96 -9.56
C ILE A 11 16.92 -10.29 -10.31
N THR A 12 16.00 -11.15 -9.89
CA THR A 12 15.66 -12.43 -10.53
C THR A 12 14.54 -12.31 -11.55
N GLY A 13 13.65 -11.33 -11.35
CA GLY A 13 12.54 -11.04 -12.24
C GLY A 13 12.92 -10.06 -13.37
N SER A 14 11.92 -9.31 -13.84
CA SER A 14 12.12 -8.29 -14.87
C SER A 14 12.75 -7.04 -14.26
N ARG A 15 13.93 -6.64 -14.74
CA ARG A 15 14.56 -5.35 -14.38
C ARG A 15 13.67 -4.16 -14.72
N THR A 16 12.95 -4.23 -15.84
CA THR A 16 11.99 -3.19 -16.23
C THR A 16 10.79 -3.20 -15.27
N GLY A 17 10.25 -4.39 -14.95
CA GLY A 17 9.16 -4.53 -13.98
C GLY A 17 9.53 -3.94 -12.62
N PHE A 18 10.71 -4.27 -12.09
CA PHE A 18 11.21 -3.72 -10.83
C PHE A 18 11.23 -2.19 -10.83
N ARG A 19 11.77 -1.58 -11.90
CA ARG A 19 11.82 -0.12 -12.04
C ARG A 19 10.42 0.51 -12.11
N VAL A 20 9.51 -0.11 -12.85
CA VAL A 20 8.12 0.35 -13.02
C VAL A 20 7.37 0.30 -11.69
N TYR A 21 7.37 -0.84 -11.00
CA TYR A 21 6.65 -0.99 -9.73
C TYR A 21 7.20 -0.06 -8.65
N ARG A 22 8.53 0.11 -8.59
CA ARG A 22 9.14 1.10 -7.70
C ARG A 22 8.72 2.54 -8.03
N ALA A 23 8.64 2.88 -9.32
CA ALA A 23 8.13 4.19 -9.74
C ALA A 23 6.67 4.37 -9.32
N PHE A 24 5.83 3.34 -9.50
CA PHE A 24 4.44 3.37 -9.03
C PHE A 24 4.32 3.50 -7.51
N SER A 25 5.14 2.80 -6.71
CA SER A 25 5.18 3.01 -5.26
C SER A 25 5.53 4.46 -4.92
N GLY A 26 6.53 5.05 -5.59
CA GLY A 26 6.90 6.45 -5.39
C GLY A 26 5.78 7.43 -5.76
N LEU A 27 5.12 7.21 -6.89
CA LEU A 27 3.96 8.00 -7.31
C LEU A 27 2.79 7.86 -6.35
N MET A 28 2.57 6.67 -5.79
CA MET A 28 1.50 6.43 -4.83
C MET A 28 1.75 7.16 -3.51
N ILE A 29 3.00 7.22 -3.04
CA ILE A 29 3.38 8.03 -1.87
C ILE A 29 3.11 9.53 -2.13
N LEU A 30 3.45 10.02 -3.32
CA LEU A 30 3.14 11.41 -3.68
C LEU A 30 1.63 11.68 -3.69
N LEU A 31 0.85 10.74 -4.21
CA LEU A 31 -0.61 10.83 -4.24
C LEU A 31 -1.22 10.85 -2.82
N ILE A 32 -0.75 9.97 -1.93
CA ILE A 32 -1.14 9.97 -0.50
C ILE A 32 -0.90 11.35 0.11
N PHE A 33 0.29 11.91 -0.08
CA PHE A 33 0.61 13.24 0.46
C PHE A 33 -0.21 14.36 -0.19
N ILE A 34 -0.56 14.27 -1.48
CA ILE A 34 -1.45 15.23 -2.14
C ILE A 34 -2.84 15.19 -1.48
N PHE A 35 -3.39 14.00 -1.24
CA PHE A 35 -4.69 13.85 -0.58
C PHE A 35 -4.67 14.28 0.88
N SER A 36 -3.55 14.09 1.57
CA SER A 36 -3.29 14.57 2.92
C SER A 36 -3.33 16.10 3.05
N MET A 37 -2.89 16.82 2.01
CA MET A 37 -2.96 18.28 1.95
C MET A 37 -4.39 18.81 1.73
N MET A 38 -5.35 17.96 1.39
CA MET A 38 -6.73 18.38 1.11
C MET A 38 -7.52 18.62 2.41
N SER A 39 -8.30 19.70 2.42
CA SER A 39 -9.16 20.03 3.57
C SER A 39 -10.27 18.99 3.76
N ARG A 40 -10.86 18.96 4.96
CA ARG A 40 -11.97 18.04 5.28
C ARG A 40 -13.19 18.24 4.39
N GLU A 41 -13.47 19.47 3.98
CA GLU A 41 -14.61 19.82 3.12
C GLU A 41 -14.39 19.33 1.68
N THR A 42 -13.22 19.59 1.10
CA THR A 42 -12.89 19.12 -0.26
C THR A 42 -12.81 17.58 -0.31
N SER A 43 -12.28 16.96 0.74
CA SER A 43 -12.24 15.51 0.90
C SER A 43 -13.66 14.90 1.02
N GLY A 44 -14.57 15.54 1.77
CA GLY A 44 -15.96 15.10 1.90
C GLY A 44 -16.72 15.14 0.57
N ASN A 45 -16.57 16.22 -0.18
CA ASN A 45 -17.20 16.37 -1.51
C ASN A 45 -16.68 15.34 -2.52
N GLN A 46 -15.40 14.95 -2.43
CA GLN A 46 -14.84 13.88 -3.26
C GLN A 46 -15.27 12.48 -2.83
N SER A 47 -15.58 12.25 -1.55
CA SER A 47 -15.98 10.94 -1.05
C SER A 47 -17.46 10.59 -1.25
N SER A 48 -18.30 11.55 -1.68
CA SER A 48 -19.75 11.34 -1.84
C SER A 48 -20.11 10.19 -2.79
N TRP A 49 -19.39 10.05 -3.91
CA TRP A 49 -19.66 8.93 -4.82
C TRP A 49 -19.29 7.58 -4.21
N ALA A 50 -18.30 7.54 -3.31
CA ALA A 50 -17.86 6.33 -2.63
C ALA A 50 -18.85 5.94 -1.52
N SER A 51 -19.40 6.90 -0.77
CA SER A 51 -20.49 6.64 0.18
C SER A 51 -21.73 6.10 -0.53
N ASP A 52 -22.11 6.69 -1.67
CA ASP A 52 -23.28 6.26 -2.44
C ASP A 52 -23.11 4.85 -3.00
N LEU A 53 -21.91 4.55 -3.52
CA LEU A 53 -21.58 3.22 -4.02
C LEU A 53 -21.62 2.17 -2.91
N LEU A 54 -21.06 2.47 -1.74
CA LEU A 54 -21.10 1.56 -0.59
C LEU A 54 -22.54 1.38 -0.09
N ALA A 55 -23.32 2.46 -0.01
CA ALA A 55 -24.72 2.38 0.36
C ALA A 55 -25.54 1.52 -0.61
N PHE A 56 -25.25 1.59 -1.90
CA PHE A 56 -25.87 0.73 -2.91
C PHE A 56 -25.58 -0.76 -2.67
N PHE A 57 -24.34 -1.13 -2.34
CA PHE A 57 -23.97 -2.54 -2.12
C PHE A 57 -24.38 -3.07 -0.75
N THR A 58 -24.34 -2.24 0.30
CA THR A 58 -24.57 -2.68 1.68
C THR A 58 -25.98 -2.41 2.16
N GLY A 59 -26.72 -1.52 1.50
CA GLY A 59 -28.03 -1.03 1.97
C GLY A 59 -27.95 -0.19 3.24
N LEU A 60 -26.77 0.38 3.55
CA LEU A 60 -26.51 1.14 4.78
C LEU A 60 -25.93 2.51 4.44
N GLU A 61 -26.30 3.54 5.20
CA GLU A 61 -25.62 4.84 5.14
C GLU A 61 -24.29 4.77 5.89
N TRP A 62 -23.25 5.34 5.29
CA TRP A 62 -21.90 5.33 5.84
C TRP A 62 -21.50 6.74 6.24
N GLU A 63 -21.00 6.89 7.46
CA GLU A 63 -20.49 8.18 7.91
C GLU A 63 -19.21 8.57 7.16
N ASP A 64 -19.08 9.85 6.76
CA ASP A 64 -17.95 10.33 5.96
C ASP A 64 -16.58 10.00 6.56
N TRP A 65 -16.46 9.97 7.89
CA TRP A 65 -15.20 9.62 8.55
C TRP A 65 -14.81 8.15 8.35
N VAL A 66 -15.78 7.25 8.21
CA VAL A 66 -15.54 5.83 7.90
C VAL A 66 -15.06 5.70 6.46
N ILE A 67 -15.71 6.40 5.53
CA ILE A 67 -15.30 6.41 4.11
C ILE A 67 -13.87 6.91 3.95
N ARG A 68 -13.49 7.97 4.68
CA ARG A 68 -12.11 8.47 4.68
C ARG A 68 -11.12 7.44 5.21
N LYS A 69 -11.41 6.80 6.35
CA LYS A 69 -10.54 5.75 6.89
C LYS A 69 -10.37 4.57 5.92
N LEU A 70 -11.44 4.19 5.23
CA LEU A 70 -11.37 3.16 4.19
C LEU A 70 -10.54 3.62 2.99
N ALA A 71 -10.64 4.88 2.57
CA ALA A 71 -9.84 5.43 1.49
C ALA A 71 -8.33 5.39 1.83
N HIS A 72 -7.94 5.88 3.00
CA HIS A 72 -6.55 5.81 3.47
C HIS A 72 -6.06 4.35 3.53
N PHE A 73 -6.86 3.43 4.09
CA PHE A 73 -6.53 2.01 4.09
C PHE A 73 -6.30 1.45 2.67
N VAL A 74 -7.16 1.81 1.71
CA VAL A 74 -7.05 1.39 0.30
C VAL A 74 -5.82 1.99 -0.39
N GLU A 75 -5.50 3.26 -0.13
CA GLU A 75 -4.31 3.92 -0.66
C GLU A 75 -3.03 3.21 -0.20
N TYR A 76 -2.94 2.90 1.09
CA TYR A 76 -1.83 2.14 1.64
C TYR A 76 -1.82 0.68 1.18
N ALA A 77 -2.97 0.06 0.99
CA ALA A 77 -3.06 -1.28 0.39
C ALA A 77 -2.54 -1.29 -1.06
N LEU A 78 -2.88 -0.28 -1.86
CA LEU A 78 -2.34 -0.14 -3.22
C LEU A 78 -0.83 0.12 -3.21
N LEU A 79 -0.33 0.96 -2.29
CA LEU A 79 1.10 1.13 -2.07
C LEU A 79 1.78 -0.21 -1.73
N GLY A 80 1.16 -1.01 -0.84
CA GLY A 80 1.59 -2.36 -0.47
C GLY A 80 1.63 -3.30 -1.66
N CYS A 81 0.64 -3.22 -2.56
CA CYS A 81 0.62 -4.00 -3.79
C CYS A 81 1.77 -3.63 -4.73
N PHE A 82 2.02 -2.34 -4.98
CA PHE A 82 3.14 -1.91 -5.82
C PHE A 82 4.49 -2.30 -5.22
N ALA A 83 4.64 -2.13 -3.90
CA ALA A 83 5.86 -2.52 -3.19
C ALA A 83 6.07 -4.04 -3.23
N GLY A 84 5.01 -4.84 -3.05
CA GLY A 84 5.04 -6.29 -3.16
C GLY A 84 5.37 -6.78 -4.57
N MET A 85 4.82 -6.12 -5.60
CA MET A 85 5.17 -6.42 -6.99
C MET A 85 6.64 -6.09 -7.26
N ALA A 86 7.17 -4.97 -6.75
CA ALA A 86 8.60 -4.66 -6.84
C ALA A 86 9.46 -5.71 -6.11
N LEU A 87 9.08 -6.09 -4.88
CA LEU A 87 9.78 -7.08 -4.07
C LEU A 87 9.84 -8.45 -4.77
N SER A 88 8.75 -8.85 -5.43
CA SER A 88 8.67 -10.11 -6.18
C SER A 88 9.65 -10.23 -7.35
N GLN A 89 10.25 -9.11 -7.79
CA GLN A 89 11.28 -9.10 -8.83
C GLN A 89 12.69 -9.34 -8.28
N LEU A 90 12.85 -9.39 -6.96
CA LEU A 90 14.12 -9.57 -6.27
C LEU A 90 14.21 -10.95 -5.63
N VAL A 91 15.43 -11.40 -5.33
CA VAL A 91 15.64 -12.37 -4.25
C VAL A 91 15.35 -11.65 -2.94
N TRP A 92 14.26 -12.03 -2.26
CA TRP A 92 13.81 -11.39 -1.04
C TRP A 92 13.67 -12.38 0.12
N GLN A 93 13.75 -11.85 1.33
CA GLN A 93 13.53 -12.56 2.60
C GLN A 93 12.41 -11.87 3.39
N TRP A 94 11.83 -12.56 4.38
CA TRP A 94 10.79 -11.99 5.25
C TRP A 94 11.20 -10.65 5.90
N THR A 95 12.49 -10.44 6.14
CA THR A 95 13.02 -9.16 6.66
C THR A 95 12.86 -8.00 5.69
N ASP A 96 12.86 -8.23 4.38
CA ASP A 96 12.66 -7.18 3.37
C ASP A 96 11.19 -6.76 3.33
N ALA A 97 10.27 -7.72 3.41
CA ALA A 97 8.85 -7.46 3.56
C ALA A 97 8.56 -6.70 4.87
N LEU A 98 9.22 -7.09 5.97
CA LEU A 98 9.13 -6.39 7.24
C LEU A 98 9.65 -4.95 7.15
N GLN A 99 10.77 -4.71 6.46
CA GLN A 99 11.29 -3.36 6.24
C GLN A 99 10.33 -2.47 5.45
N LEU A 100 9.69 -3.01 4.41
CA LEU A 100 8.67 -2.28 3.65
C LEU A 100 7.46 -1.93 4.52
N TRP A 101 7.00 -2.85 5.36
CA TRP A 101 5.93 -2.57 6.31
C TRP A 101 6.35 -1.56 7.40
N LEU A 102 7.58 -1.63 7.90
CA LEU A 102 8.09 -0.61 8.83
C LEU A 102 8.19 0.77 8.17
N ALA A 103 8.52 0.83 6.88
CA ALA A 103 8.53 2.08 6.13
C ALA A 103 7.15 2.74 6.05
N SER A 104 6.04 1.98 6.05
CA SER A 104 4.69 2.60 6.05
C SER A 104 4.38 3.35 7.34
N PHE A 105 5.00 3.02 8.48
CA PHE A 105 4.85 3.84 9.69
C PHE A 105 5.48 5.22 9.52
N VAL A 106 6.61 5.33 8.81
CA VAL A 106 7.22 6.63 8.50
C VAL A 106 6.33 7.40 7.54
N ILE A 107 5.78 6.73 6.52
CA ILE A 107 4.87 7.36 5.55
C ILE A 107 3.59 7.83 6.26
N GLY A 108 2.95 7.00 7.08
CA GLY A 108 1.77 7.36 7.89
C GLY A 108 2.06 8.47 8.90
N PHE A 109 3.22 8.46 9.55
CA PHE A 109 3.61 9.56 10.43
C PHE A 109 3.76 10.89 9.66
N LEU A 110 4.38 10.86 8.48
CA LEU A 110 4.48 12.03 7.61
C LEU A 110 3.12 12.46 7.10
N ASP A 111 2.24 11.52 6.77
CA ASP A 111 0.87 11.79 6.33
C ASP A 111 0.11 12.58 7.40
N GLU A 112 0.04 12.04 8.62
CA GLU A 112 -0.61 12.72 9.76
C GLU A 112 0.05 14.08 10.07
N THR A 113 1.36 14.21 9.85
CA THR A 113 2.08 15.48 10.00
C THR A 113 1.69 16.49 8.92
N ILE A 114 1.42 16.05 7.69
CA ILE A 114 0.90 16.91 6.61
C ILE A 114 -0.55 17.29 6.90
N GLN A 115 -1.37 16.34 7.34
CA GLN A 115 -2.76 16.57 7.72
C GLN A 115 -2.89 17.62 8.84
N LEU A 116 -1.95 17.66 9.80
CA LEU A 116 -1.88 18.72 10.81
C LEU A 116 -1.90 20.12 10.20
N PHE A 117 -1.19 20.35 9.09
CA PHE A 117 -1.16 21.64 8.39
C PHE A 117 -2.43 21.92 7.60
N SER A 118 -3.28 20.91 7.35
CA SER A 118 -4.58 21.06 6.71
C SER A 118 -5.72 21.42 7.68
N GLY A 119 -5.42 21.55 8.98
CA GLY A 119 -6.42 21.81 10.03
C GLY A 119 -7.16 20.55 10.50
N ARG A 120 -6.66 19.36 10.15
CA ARG A 120 -7.14 18.07 10.66
C ARG A 120 -6.34 17.66 11.90
N GLY A 121 -6.99 16.94 12.80
CA GLY A 121 -6.36 16.43 14.02
C GLY A 121 -5.68 15.09 13.73
N PRO A 122 -4.38 14.93 13.98
CA PRO A 122 -3.69 13.69 13.71
C PRO A 122 -4.05 12.63 14.75
N ALA A 123 -4.12 11.37 14.35
CA ALA A 123 -4.35 10.25 15.24
C ALA A 123 -3.35 9.13 14.99
N ILE A 124 -2.71 8.67 16.07
CA ILE A 124 -1.83 7.49 16.01
C ILE A 124 -2.56 6.25 15.50
N VAL A 125 -3.87 6.16 15.75
CA VAL A 125 -4.73 5.09 15.25
C VAL A 125 -4.79 5.08 13.72
N ASP A 126 -4.73 6.25 13.08
CA ASP A 126 -4.74 6.35 11.61
C ASP A 126 -3.42 5.85 11.02
N VAL A 127 -2.28 6.15 11.66
CA VAL A 127 -0.98 5.54 11.29
C VAL A 127 -1.00 4.00 11.37
N TRP A 128 -1.63 3.44 12.40
CA TRP A 128 -1.78 1.98 12.52
C TRP A 128 -2.70 1.40 11.45
N LEU A 129 -3.80 2.10 11.12
CA LEU A 129 -4.72 1.70 10.07
C LEU A 129 -4.01 1.68 8.72
N ASP A 130 -3.25 2.72 8.41
CA ASP A 130 -2.48 2.84 7.17
C ASP A 130 -1.40 1.75 7.06
N ALA A 131 -0.66 1.53 8.15
CA ALA A 131 0.31 0.42 8.20
C ALA A 131 -0.36 -0.95 8.01
N SER A 132 -1.59 -1.13 8.48
CA SER A 132 -2.36 -2.36 8.24
C SER A 132 -2.79 -2.50 6.77
N GLY A 133 -3.12 -1.40 6.11
CA GLY A 133 -3.40 -1.36 4.67
C GLY A 133 -2.20 -1.80 3.86
N MET A 134 -1.02 -1.22 4.13
CA MET A 134 0.25 -1.61 3.51
C MET A 134 0.51 -3.11 3.67
N LEU A 135 0.36 -3.63 4.90
CA LEU A 135 0.57 -5.04 5.19
C LEU A 135 -0.39 -5.94 4.40
N PHE A 136 -1.66 -5.55 4.33
CA PHE A 136 -2.68 -6.27 3.58
C PHE A 136 -2.33 -6.35 2.09
N GLY A 137 -2.01 -5.22 1.46
CA GLY A 137 -1.64 -5.18 0.04
C GLY A 137 -0.37 -5.96 -0.29
N LEU A 138 0.63 -5.86 0.58
CA LEU A 138 1.86 -6.64 0.47
C LEU A 138 1.57 -8.16 0.56
N GLY A 139 0.80 -8.57 1.56
CA GLY A 139 0.42 -9.96 1.77
C GLY A 139 -0.39 -10.55 0.61
N VAL A 140 -1.41 -9.83 0.13
CA VAL A 140 -2.22 -10.24 -1.04
C VAL A 140 -1.34 -10.42 -2.26
N THR A 141 -0.43 -9.48 -2.52
CA THR A 141 0.44 -9.54 -3.71
C THR A 141 1.39 -10.72 -3.66
N LEU A 142 2.07 -10.93 -2.53
CA LEU A 142 2.99 -12.05 -2.37
C LEU A 142 2.27 -13.40 -2.47
N LEU A 143 1.05 -13.49 -1.93
CA LEU A 143 0.21 -14.68 -2.07
C LEU A 143 -0.14 -14.95 -3.54
N LEU A 144 -0.58 -13.93 -4.29
CA LEU A 144 -0.94 -14.08 -5.70
C LEU A 144 0.26 -14.51 -6.55
N VAL A 145 1.44 -13.93 -6.31
CA VAL A 145 2.68 -14.31 -6.99
C VAL A 145 3.05 -15.78 -6.68
N PHE A 146 2.95 -16.18 -5.41
CA PHE A 146 3.21 -17.55 -4.99
C PHE A 146 2.26 -18.54 -5.69
N LEU A 147 0.96 -18.24 -5.72
CA LEU A 147 -0.04 -19.09 -6.38
C LEU A 147 0.21 -19.18 -7.89
N TYR A 148 0.54 -18.06 -8.54
CA TYR A 148 0.82 -18.01 -9.98
C TYR A 148 2.03 -18.88 -10.35
N GLU A 149 3.15 -18.74 -9.65
CA GLU A 149 4.35 -19.54 -9.95
C GLU A 149 4.14 -21.01 -9.61
N SER A 150 3.40 -21.33 -8.54
CA SER A 150 3.04 -22.71 -8.18
C SER A 150 2.19 -23.37 -9.27
N PHE A 151 1.17 -22.67 -9.77
CA PHE A 151 0.30 -23.17 -10.83
C PHE A 151 1.05 -23.35 -12.15
N LYS A 152 1.91 -22.39 -12.51
CA LYS A 152 2.76 -22.44 -13.70
C LYS A 152 3.75 -23.60 -13.67
N GLN A 153 4.31 -23.94 -12.50
CA GLN A 153 5.17 -25.12 -12.33
C GLN A 153 4.37 -26.42 -12.48
N ALA A 154 3.17 -26.49 -11.89
CA ALA A 154 2.29 -27.65 -12.03
C ALA A 154 1.92 -27.91 -13.50
N LEU A 155 1.56 -26.87 -14.27
CA LEU A 155 1.26 -27.01 -15.70
C LEU A 155 2.45 -27.55 -16.51
N LYS A 156 3.67 -27.05 -16.24
CA LYS A 156 4.88 -27.54 -16.90
C LYS A 156 5.23 -28.99 -16.59
N SER A 157 4.77 -29.52 -15.46
CA SER A 157 5.01 -30.93 -15.08
C SER A 157 4.09 -31.92 -15.81
N ILE A 158 3.01 -31.43 -16.41
CA ILE A 158 2.01 -32.23 -17.13
C ILE A 158 2.29 -32.28 -18.64
N GLN A 159 3.04 -31.30 -19.17
CA GLN A 159 3.45 -31.20 -20.57
C GLN A 159 4.79 -31.91 -20.82
#